data_AF-A0A9P8RQJ1-F1
#
_entry.id   AF-A0A9P8RQJ1-F1
#
_cell.length_a   1.000
_cell.length_b   1.000
_cell.length_c   1.000
_cell.angle_alpha   90.00
_cell.angle_beta   90.00
_cell.angle_gamma   90.00
#
_symmetry.space_group_name_H-M   'P 1'
#
loop_
_entity.id
_entity.type
_entity.pdbx_description
1 polymer ?
#
loop_
_entity_poly.entity_id
_entity_poly.type
_entity_poly.pdbx_seq_one_letter_code
_entity_poly.pdbx_strand_id
1 'polypeptide(L)'
;MSAPNPIANSLLTEHLKYTPLSVIDDIINTVNELIYKSVNYVEQLLQNADPAALGFKTTARPANGVVDADVESEGTYPPEAKLEIEEGIHKLETLFESTIDRDFDKLEIYALRNVFMVPDDVLDWMRLRHYEGLNFNPPPDAPTRESIKLQRHKLLETQKLHASLLRESARNAQLIAQLRSLLSASNSSQGQTQPPTATTEAGESPEAAQQQPTSDNSFAFLTSHPAAIALNVGTASETSTDNPTHRPITDTTSFTLSQLPHLRSLLASVHPSLAMLSATTAATLDSVPDERRLYIETQTKRHLQVTQGLELGIQGEVRDGEWQGSGLRPGESQVRDLEMVVGIVGGRGDAGEGGKGNEMERMDEGE
;
A
#
# COMPACT_ATOMS: atom_id res chain seq x y z
N MET A 1 -41.65 12.31 -51.79
CA MET A 1 -41.72 12.29 -50.32
C MET A 1 -40.51 13.04 -49.84
N SER A 2 -40.70 14.22 -49.22
CA SER A 2 -39.56 14.99 -48.69
C SER A 2 -38.88 14.14 -47.62
N ALA A 3 -37.55 14.04 -47.67
CA ALA A 3 -36.80 13.32 -46.65
C ALA A 3 -37.10 13.92 -45.26
N PRO A 4 -37.13 13.12 -44.18
CA PRO A 4 -37.35 13.65 -42.84
C PRO A 4 -36.26 14.69 -42.55
N ASN A 5 -36.66 15.94 -42.31
CA ASN A 5 -35.71 17.00 -42.00
C ASN A 5 -35.07 16.69 -40.64
N PRO A 6 -33.75 16.40 -40.58
CA PRO A 6 -33.10 16.00 -39.33
C PRO A 6 -33.17 17.12 -38.28
N ILE A 7 -33.29 18.37 -38.73
CA ILE A 7 -33.48 19.56 -37.89
C ILE A 7 -34.84 19.51 -37.19
N ALA A 8 -35.92 19.17 -37.90
CA ALA A 8 -37.26 19.05 -37.33
C ALA A 8 -37.31 17.96 -36.27
N ASN A 9 -36.70 16.80 -36.55
CA ASN A 9 -36.60 15.71 -35.59
C ASN A 9 -35.76 16.10 -34.37
N SER A 10 -34.64 16.78 -34.55
CA SER A 10 -33.82 17.30 -33.44
C SER A 10 -34.63 18.26 -32.56
N LEU A 11 -35.36 19.18 -33.18
CA LEU A 11 -36.19 20.17 -32.49
C LEU A 11 -37.30 19.48 -31.69
N LEU A 12 -38.02 18.53 -32.29
CA LEU A 12 -39.05 17.75 -31.62
C LEU A 12 -38.48 16.93 -30.47
N THR A 13 -37.34 16.26 -30.66
CA THR A 13 -36.69 15.47 -29.61
C THR A 13 -36.22 16.34 -28.45
N GLU A 14 -35.77 17.56 -28.73
CA GLU A 14 -35.35 18.50 -27.71
C GLU A 14 -36.57 19.05 -26.94
N HIS A 15 -37.67 19.34 -27.65
CA HIS A 15 -38.90 19.82 -27.04
C HIS A 15 -39.55 18.75 -26.14
N LEU A 16 -39.70 17.54 -26.67
CA LEU A 16 -40.35 16.42 -25.98
C LEU A 16 -39.43 15.77 -24.95
N LYS A 17 -38.11 15.94 -25.07
CA LYS A 17 -37.05 15.26 -24.29
C LYS A 17 -36.95 13.75 -24.54
N TYR A 18 -37.70 13.24 -25.51
CA TYR A 18 -37.69 11.85 -25.96
C TYR A 18 -37.95 11.83 -27.47
N THR A 19 -37.67 10.70 -28.11
CA THR A 19 -37.97 10.50 -29.54
C THR A 19 -39.47 10.25 -29.72
N PRO A 20 -40.13 10.90 -30.71
CA PRO A 20 -41.54 10.62 -31.00
C PRO A 20 -41.85 9.14 -31.23
N LEU A 21 -40.89 8.40 -31.79
CA LEU A 21 -40.97 6.95 -31.99
C LEU A 21 -41.14 6.20 -30.66
N SER A 22 -40.46 6.62 -29.58
CA SER A 22 -40.57 5.98 -28.26
C SER A 22 -41.98 6.02 -27.70
N VAL A 23 -42.75 7.10 -27.94
CA VAL A 23 -44.14 7.18 -27.47
C VAL A 23 -45.03 6.20 -28.23
N ILE A 24 -44.79 6.03 -29.53
CA ILE A 24 -45.57 5.09 -30.35
C ILE A 24 -45.23 3.65 -29.95
N ASP A 25 -43.95 3.34 -29.73
CA ASP A 25 -43.50 2.04 -29.23
C ASP A 25 -44.15 1.71 -27.88
N ASP A 26 -44.17 2.67 -26.93
CA ASP A 26 -44.81 2.50 -25.63
C ASP A 26 -46.32 2.27 -25.77
N ILE A 27 -47.00 2.99 -26.68
CA ILE A 27 -48.43 2.77 -26.97
C ILE A 27 -48.66 1.36 -27.51
N ILE A 28 -47.87 0.91 -28.49
CA ILE A 28 -48.00 -0.44 -29.07
C ILE A 28 -47.78 -1.50 -27.99
N ASN A 29 -46.75 -1.36 -27.16
CA ASN A 29 -46.45 -2.28 -26.07
C ASN A 29 -47.61 -2.35 -25.06
N THR A 30 -48.15 -1.21 -24.64
CA THR A 30 -49.27 -1.18 -23.67
C THR A 30 -50.55 -1.78 -24.25
N VAL A 31 -50.82 -1.58 -25.55
CA VAL A 31 -51.98 -2.16 -26.22
C VAL A 31 -51.83 -3.68 -26.35
N ASN A 32 -50.65 -4.17 -26.74
CA ASN A 32 -50.34 -5.60 -26.79
C ASN A 32 -50.53 -6.26 -25.42
N GLU A 33 -49.99 -5.66 -24.35
CA GLU A 33 -50.23 -6.15 -23.00
C GLU A 33 -51.71 -6.17 -22.61
N LEU A 34 -52.46 -5.12 -22.99
CA LEU A 34 -53.88 -5.02 -22.67
C LEU A 34 -54.70 -6.09 -23.40
N ILE A 35 -54.36 -6.41 -24.64
CA ILE A 35 -55.00 -7.46 -25.42
C ILE A 35 -54.82 -8.79 -24.72
N TYR A 36 -53.59 -9.20 -24.41
CA TYR A 36 -53.35 -10.47 -23.71
C TYR A 36 -54.10 -10.53 -22.37
N LYS A 37 -54.12 -9.43 -21.60
CA LYS A 37 -54.90 -9.34 -20.36
C LYS A 37 -56.40 -9.48 -20.62
N SER A 38 -56.93 -8.87 -21.68
CA SER A 38 -58.35 -8.92 -22.04
C SER A 38 -58.77 -10.30 -22.55
N VAL A 39 -57.93 -10.96 -23.36
CA VAL A 39 -58.15 -12.32 -23.88
C VAL A 39 -58.17 -13.30 -22.70
N ASN A 40 -57.21 -13.20 -21.78
CA ASN A 40 -57.18 -14.00 -20.56
C ASN A 40 -58.41 -13.75 -19.67
N TYR A 41 -58.87 -12.50 -19.57
CA TYR A 41 -60.07 -12.18 -18.81
C TYR A 41 -61.34 -12.76 -19.46
N VAL A 42 -61.43 -12.69 -20.80
CA VAL A 42 -62.52 -13.32 -21.56
C VAL A 42 -62.49 -14.83 -21.40
N GLU A 43 -61.31 -15.46 -21.43
CA GLU A 43 -61.15 -16.90 -21.16
C GLU A 43 -61.68 -17.27 -19.78
N GLN A 44 -61.22 -16.57 -18.74
CA GLN A 44 -61.68 -16.79 -17.36
C GLN A 44 -63.19 -16.55 -17.23
N LEU A 45 -63.73 -15.53 -17.89
CA LEU A 45 -65.16 -15.24 -17.87
C LEU A 45 -65.97 -16.36 -18.54
N LEU A 46 -65.52 -16.85 -19.69
CA LEU A 46 -66.17 -17.94 -20.42
C LEU A 46 -66.08 -19.25 -19.65
N GLN A 47 -64.96 -19.54 -18.98
CA GLN A 47 -64.81 -20.72 -18.13
C GLN A 47 -65.69 -20.68 -16.87
N ASN A 48 -65.99 -19.49 -16.36
CA ASN A 48 -66.82 -19.30 -15.16
C ASN A 48 -68.32 -19.15 -15.46
N ALA A 49 -68.69 -18.91 -16.72
CA ALA A 49 -70.08 -18.77 -17.12
C ALA A 49 -70.81 -20.13 -17.13
N ASP A 50 -72.13 -20.13 -17.02
CA ASP A 50 -72.93 -21.36 -17.07
C ASP A 50 -72.95 -21.94 -18.49
N PRO A 51 -72.57 -23.22 -18.71
CA PRO A 51 -72.57 -23.86 -20.03
C PRO A 51 -73.93 -23.79 -20.75
N ALA A 52 -75.04 -23.76 -20.01
CA ALA A 52 -76.38 -23.64 -20.60
C ALA A 52 -76.62 -22.26 -21.23
N ALA A 53 -76.06 -21.20 -20.65
CA ALA A 53 -76.18 -19.82 -21.17
C ALA A 53 -75.32 -19.60 -22.43
N LEU A 54 -74.23 -20.35 -22.56
CA LEU A 54 -73.33 -20.33 -23.72
C LEU A 54 -73.85 -21.16 -24.91
N GLY A 55 -74.97 -21.88 -24.74
CA GLY A 55 -75.56 -22.70 -25.79
C GLY A 55 -74.89 -24.06 -25.96
N PHE A 56 -74.00 -24.47 -25.05
CA PHE A 56 -73.51 -25.83 -25.01
C PHE A 56 -74.67 -26.74 -24.57
N LYS A 57 -75.16 -27.54 -25.51
CA LYS A 57 -76.14 -28.58 -25.20
C LYS A 57 -75.42 -29.57 -24.29
N THR A 58 -75.73 -29.57 -23.00
CA THR A 58 -75.36 -30.67 -22.13
C THR A 58 -75.84 -31.93 -22.82
N THR A 59 -74.92 -32.81 -23.21
CA THR A 59 -75.25 -34.09 -23.82
C THR A 59 -75.87 -34.97 -22.75
N ALA A 60 -77.11 -34.65 -22.36
CA ALA A 60 -78.01 -35.57 -21.70
C ALA A 60 -78.49 -36.58 -22.75
N ARG A 61 -77.58 -37.44 -23.25
CA ARG A 61 -77.82 -38.87 -23.55
C ARG A 61 -76.56 -39.56 -24.11
N PRO A 62 -75.87 -40.44 -23.36
CA PRO A 62 -75.11 -41.50 -23.99
C PRO A 62 -76.11 -42.52 -24.57
N ALA A 63 -76.14 -42.64 -25.90
CA ALA A 63 -76.72 -43.81 -26.55
C ALA A 63 -75.71 -44.96 -26.37
N ASN A 64 -76.02 -45.83 -25.40
CA ASN A 64 -75.31 -47.04 -24.97
C ASN A 64 -74.15 -46.88 -23.99
N GLY A 65 -74.37 -47.41 -22.77
CA GLY A 65 -73.35 -48.23 -22.09
C GLY A 65 -72.80 -47.67 -20.78
N VAL A 66 -73.42 -48.13 -19.68
CA VAL A 66 -72.92 -48.16 -18.29
C VAL A 66 -72.87 -46.82 -17.56
N VAL A 67 -73.60 -46.83 -16.45
CA VAL A 67 -73.84 -45.74 -15.51
C VAL A 67 -72.78 -45.89 -14.42
N ASP A 68 -71.82 -44.98 -14.35
CA ASP A 68 -71.20 -44.62 -13.08
C ASP A 68 -71.93 -43.36 -12.60
N ALA A 69 -72.96 -43.61 -11.80
CA ALA A 69 -73.62 -42.60 -11.01
C ALA A 69 -72.73 -42.35 -9.80
N ASP A 70 -72.02 -41.22 -9.81
CA ASP A 70 -71.63 -40.42 -8.65
C ASP A 70 -70.83 -39.22 -9.20
N VAL A 71 -71.53 -38.14 -9.54
CA VAL A 71 -71.21 -36.73 -9.23
C VAL A 71 -72.35 -35.91 -9.84
N GLU A 72 -73.35 -35.58 -9.02
CA GLU A 72 -74.10 -34.34 -9.18
C GLU A 72 -73.10 -33.19 -9.14
N SER A 73 -72.59 -32.78 -10.30
CA SER A 73 -71.93 -31.49 -10.48
C SER A 73 -72.65 -30.82 -11.63
N GLU A 74 -73.85 -30.37 -11.29
CA GLU A 74 -74.59 -29.34 -11.99
C GLU A 74 -73.67 -28.11 -12.11
N GLY A 75 -72.93 -28.04 -13.23
CA GLY A 75 -71.91 -27.02 -13.47
C GLY A 75 -70.58 -27.53 -14.06
N THR A 76 -70.36 -28.85 -14.21
CA THR A 76 -69.13 -29.32 -14.88
C THR A 76 -69.25 -29.20 -16.40
N TYR A 77 -68.49 -28.26 -16.96
CA TYR A 77 -68.28 -28.11 -18.41
C TYR A 77 -67.94 -29.46 -19.09
N PRO A 78 -68.61 -29.80 -20.20
CA PRO A 78 -68.16 -30.90 -21.06
C PRO A 78 -66.71 -30.62 -21.52
N PRO A 79 -65.82 -31.63 -21.55
CA PRO A 79 -64.43 -31.43 -21.97
C PRO A 79 -64.33 -30.87 -23.40
N GLU A 80 -65.27 -31.23 -24.28
CA GLU A 80 -65.34 -30.72 -25.66
C GLU A 80 -65.63 -29.22 -25.72
N ALA A 81 -66.48 -28.70 -24.83
CA ALA A 81 -66.82 -27.28 -24.77
C ALA A 81 -65.65 -26.42 -24.32
N LYS A 82 -64.81 -26.93 -23.40
CA LYS A 82 -63.59 -26.23 -22.98
C LYS A 82 -62.59 -26.11 -24.13
N LEU A 83 -62.39 -27.20 -24.87
CA LEU A 83 -61.50 -27.21 -26.04
C LEU A 83 -62.00 -26.28 -27.15
N GLU A 84 -63.31 -26.21 -27.39
CA GLU A 84 -63.88 -25.28 -28.37
C GLU A 84 -63.71 -23.81 -27.94
N ILE A 85 -63.84 -23.51 -26.64
CA ILE A 85 -63.59 -22.18 -26.08
C ILE A 85 -62.10 -21.82 -26.24
N GLU A 86 -61.19 -22.71 -25.88
CA GLU A 86 -59.74 -22.49 -26.03
C GLU A 86 -59.35 -22.26 -27.50
N GLU A 87 -59.88 -23.06 -28.43
CA GLU A 87 -59.62 -22.89 -29.86
C GLU A 87 -60.22 -21.56 -30.40
N GLY A 88 -61.41 -21.20 -29.94
CA GLY A 88 -62.06 -19.94 -30.31
C GLY A 88 -61.31 -18.71 -29.80
N ILE A 89 -60.81 -18.77 -28.57
CA ILE A 89 -59.99 -17.72 -27.95
C ILE A 89 -58.67 -17.58 -28.67
N HIS A 90 -58.00 -18.69 -28.99
CA HIS A 90 -56.76 -18.66 -29.77
C HIS A 90 -56.97 -18.04 -31.16
N LYS A 91 -58.09 -18.35 -31.83
CA LYS A 91 -58.45 -17.70 -33.12
C LYS A 91 -58.71 -16.20 -32.95
N LEU A 92 -59.35 -15.79 -31.87
CA LEU A 92 -59.60 -14.39 -31.54
C LEU A 92 -58.29 -13.64 -31.28
N GLU A 93 -57.39 -14.23 -30.49
CA GLU A 93 -56.06 -13.69 -30.21
C GLU A 93 -55.27 -13.46 -31.49
N THR A 94 -55.18 -14.49 -32.35
CA THR A 94 -54.50 -14.37 -33.66
C THR A 94 -55.11 -13.28 -34.53
N LEU A 95 -56.45 -13.12 -34.51
CA LEU A 95 -57.14 -12.07 -35.25
C LEU A 95 -56.77 -10.69 -34.69
N PHE A 96 -56.81 -10.52 -33.36
CA PHE A 96 -56.42 -9.26 -32.71
C PHE A 96 -54.98 -8.90 -32.99
N GLU A 97 -54.04 -9.83 -32.89
CA GLU A 97 -52.64 -9.58 -33.26
C GLU A 97 -52.52 -9.07 -34.69
N SER A 98 -53.14 -9.74 -35.67
CA SER A 98 -53.06 -9.32 -37.08
C SER A 98 -53.74 -7.99 -37.40
N THR A 99 -54.84 -7.67 -36.71
CA THR A 99 -55.60 -6.43 -36.95
C THR A 99 -54.94 -5.24 -36.28
N ILE A 100 -54.43 -5.45 -35.06
CA ILE A 100 -53.83 -4.41 -34.24
C ILE A 100 -52.45 -4.06 -34.81
N ASP A 101 -51.63 -5.04 -35.17
CA ASP A 101 -50.37 -4.80 -35.89
C ASP A 101 -50.60 -3.91 -37.13
N ARG A 102 -51.56 -4.27 -37.97
CA ARG A 102 -51.90 -3.53 -39.19
C ARG A 102 -52.43 -2.10 -38.94
N ASP A 103 -53.26 -1.91 -37.92
CA ASP A 103 -53.87 -0.61 -37.65
C ASP A 103 -52.95 0.31 -36.84
N PHE A 104 -52.11 -0.25 -35.98
CA PHE A 104 -51.08 0.49 -35.25
C PHE A 104 -49.87 0.84 -36.13
N ASP A 105 -49.53 0.04 -37.15
CA ASP A 105 -48.61 0.47 -38.22
C ASP A 105 -49.11 1.74 -38.93
N LYS A 106 -50.42 1.81 -39.22
CA LYS A 106 -51.02 3.01 -39.82
C LYS A 106 -51.04 4.17 -38.85
N LEU A 107 -51.28 3.92 -37.57
CA LEU A 107 -51.21 4.92 -36.52
C LEU A 107 -49.79 5.49 -36.42
N GLU A 108 -48.76 4.63 -36.43
CA GLU A 108 -47.36 5.04 -36.42
C GLU A 108 -47.07 5.98 -37.58
N ILE A 109 -47.39 5.54 -38.80
CA ILE A 109 -47.17 6.33 -40.01
C ILE A 109 -47.94 7.66 -39.94
N TYR A 110 -49.19 7.64 -39.48
CA TYR A 110 -50.01 8.85 -39.37
C TYR A 110 -49.48 9.81 -38.31
N ALA A 111 -49.10 9.29 -37.14
CA ALA A 111 -48.61 10.08 -36.02
C ALA A 111 -47.27 10.75 -36.37
N LEU A 112 -46.32 10.00 -36.93
CA LEU A 112 -45.04 10.55 -37.36
C LEU A 112 -45.17 11.54 -38.52
N ARG A 113 -46.18 11.37 -39.38
CA ARG A 113 -46.39 12.25 -40.53
C ARG A 113 -47.15 13.53 -40.22
N ASN A 114 -48.11 13.48 -39.29
CA ASN A 114 -49.05 14.58 -39.07
C ASN A 114 -48.99 15.18 -37.66
N VAL A 115 -48.86 14.35 -36.62
CA VAL A 115 -48.88 14.82 -35.22
C VAL A 115 -47.50 15.29 -34.80
N PHE A 116 -46.48 14.47 -35.05
CA PHE A 116 -45.08 14.74 -34.73
C PHE A 116 -44.33 15.27 -35.96
N MET A 117 -44.91 16.26 -36.63
CA MET A 117 -44.31 16.90 -37.80
C MET A 117 -44.30 18.41 -37.60
N VAL A 118 -43.15 19.02 -37.91
CA VAL A 118 -43.02 20.48 -37.95
C VAL A 118 -42.98 20.90 -39.41
N PRO A 119 -43.90 21.78 -39.87
CA PRO A 119 -43.89 22.27 -41.24
C PRO A 119 -42.60 23.02 -41.57
N ASP A 120 -42.05 22.77 -42.76
CA ASP A 120 -40.78 23.35 -43.20
C ASP A 120 -40.79 24.87 -43.22
N ASP A 121 -41.95 25.47 -43.52
CA ASP A 121 -42.14 26.94 -43.56
C ASP A 121 -41.97 27.61 -42.19
N VAL A 122 -42.17 26.86 -41.10
CA VAL A 122 -42.16 27.39 -39.72
C VAL A 122 -40.87 27.01 -38.98
N LEU A 123 -40.07 26.09 -39.53
CA LEU A 123 -38.84 25.59 -38.88
C LEU A 123 -37.89 26.72 -38.47
N ASP A 124 -37.65 27.67 -39.38
CA ASP A 124 -36.71 28.79 -39.14
C ASP A 124 -37.22 29.79 -38.10
N TRP A 125 -38.54 29.80 -37.84
CA TRP A 125 -39.19 30.74 -36.93
C TRP A 125 -39.49 30.11 -35.57
N MET A 126 -39.33 28.79 -35.44
CA MET A 126 -39.61 28.04 -34.23
C MET A 126 -38.42 28.13 -33.27
N ARG A 127 -38.64 28.72 -32.09
CA ARG A 127 -37.66 28.79 -31.00
C ARG A 127 -38.19 28.09 -29.76
N LEU A 128 -37.42 27.16 -29.20
CA LEU A 128 -37.78 26.50 -27.94
C LEU A 128 -37.52 27.44 -26.77
N ARG A 129 -38.23 27.23 -25.66
CA ARG A 129 -38.17 28.08 -24.48
C ARG A 129 -36.77 28.23 -23.90
N HIS A 130 -35.95 27.17 -23.91
CA HIS A 130 -34.57 27.24 -23.40
C HIS A 130 -33.61 27.98 -24.34
N TYR A 131 -34.02 28.24 -25.57
CA TYR A 131 -33.30 29.16 -26.43
C TYR A 131 -33.63 30.61 -26.12
N GLU A 132 -34.70 30.93 -25.39
CA GLU A 132 -35.07 32.30 -25.03
C GLU A 132 -33.97 32.95 -24.18
N GLY A 133 -33.43 34.10 -24.64
CA GLY A 133 -32.34 34.81 -23.96
C GLY A 133 -30.92 34.35 -24.32
N LEU A 134 -30.74 33.30 -25.14
CA LEU A 134 -29.43 32.97 -25.70
C LEU A 134 -29.10 33.93 -26.86
N ASN A 135 -28.01 34.67 -26.69
CA ASN A 135 -27.38 35.47 -27.75
C ASN A 135 -26.29 34.62 -28.40
N PHE A 136 -26.52 34.18 -29.64
CA PHE A 136 -25.51 33.41 -30.41
C PHE A 136 -24.40 34.28 -30.98
N ASN A 137 -24.47 35.61 -30.81
CA ASN A 137 -23.36 36.49 -31.11
C ASN A 137 -22.41 36.47 -29.90
N PRO A 138 -21.18 35.95 -30.04
CA PRO A 138 -20.25 35.90 -28.93
C PRO A 138 -19.99 37.34 -28.44
N PRO A 139 -20.16 37.63 -27.14
CA PRO A 139 -19.67 38.90 -26.61
C PRO A 139 -18.15 38.98 -26.84
N PRO A 140 -17.57 40.18 -26.96
CA PRO A 140 -16.12 40.35 -27.17
C PRO A 140 -15.28 39.78 -26.03
N ASP A 141 -15.89 39.50 -24.88
CA ASP A 141 -15.28 38.90 -23.68
C ASP A 141 -15.64 37.41 -23.49
N ALA A 142 -16.07 36.73 -24.57
CA ALA A 142 -16.38 35.30 -24.50
C ALA A 142 -15.11 34.49 -24.19
N PRO A 143 -15.16 33.53 -23.26
CA PRO A 143 -14.01 32.72 -22.91
C PRO A 143 -13.60 31.83 -24.10
N THR A 144 -12.54 32.23 -24.79
CA THR A 144 -11.91 31.43 -25.84
C THR A 144 -11.47 30.08 -25.28
N ARG A 145 -11.47 29.03 -26.10
CA ARG A 145 -10.98 27.69 -25.70
C ARG A 145 -9.58 27.73 -25.09
N GLU A 146 -8.76 28.69 -25.52
CA GLU A 146 -7.43 28.95 -25.00
C GLU A 146 -7.44 29.54 -23.58
N SER A 147 -8.35 30.48 -23.27
CA SER A 147 -8.46 31.04 -21.91
C SER A 147 -8.93 29.98 -20.91
N ILE A 148 -9.86 29.10 -21.33
CA ILE A 148 -10.30 27.95 -20.53
C ILE A 148 -9.14 26.97 -20.29
N LYS A 149 -8.33 26.67 -21.31
CA LYS A 149 -7.15 25.81 -21.15
C LYS A 149 -6.12 26.42 -20.20
N LEU A 150 -5.87 27.73 -20.32
CA LEU A 150 -4.98 28.45 -19.42
C LEU A 150 -5.50 28.39 -17.98
N GLN A 151 -6.80 28.64 -17.76
CA GLN A 151 -7.42 28.53 -16.43
C GLN A 151 -7.33 27.10 -15.88
N ARG A 152 -7.53 26.07 -16.69
CA ARG A 152 -7.34 24.67 -16.28
C ARG A 152 -5.90 24.39 -15.88
N HIS A 153 -4.92 24.87 -16.66
CA HIS A 153 -3.51 24.73 -16.31
C HIS A 153 -3.19 25.47 -15.00
N LYS A 154 -3.72 26.69 -14.84
CA LYS A 154 -3.57 27.46 -13.61
C LYS A 154 -4.16 26.72 -12.40
N LEU A 155 -5.34 26.11 -12.56
CA LEU A 155 -5.95 25.29 -11.51
C LEU A 155 -5.04 24.11 -11.15
N LEU A 156 -4.55 23.35 -12.12
CA LEU A 156 -3.64 22.23 -11.88
C LEU A 156 -2.36 22.66 -11.14
N GLU A 157 -1.75 23.77 -11.54
CA GLU A 157 -0.57 24.30 -10.83
C GLU A 157 -0.91 24.75 -9.41
N THR A 158 -2.05 25.41 -9.21
CA THR A 158 -2.50 25.79 -7.85
C THR A 158 -2.78 24.57 -6.98
N GLN A 159 -3.34 23.50 -7.54
CA GLN A 159 -3.59 22.24 -6.84
C GLN A 159 -2.28 21.54 -6.47
N LYS A 160 -1.31 21.53 -7.39
CA LYS A 160 0.03 20.98 -7.14
C LYS A 160 0.77 21.75 -6.04
N LEU A 161 0.72 23.08 -6.08
CA LEU A 161 1.27 23.94 -5.04
C LEU A 161 0.60 23.65 -3.70
N HIS A 162 -0.74 23.60 -3.66
CA HIS A 162 -1.49 23.29 -2.44
C HIS A 162 -1.06 21.94 -1.84
N ALA A 163 -0.90 20.90 -2.68
CA ALA A 163 -0.42 19.60 -2.22
C ALA A 163 1.02 19.63 -1.70
N SER A 164 1.91 20.46 -2.25
CA SER A 164 3.25 20.66 -1.70
C SER A 164 3.23 21.41 -0.37
N LEU A 165 2.39 22.45 -0.24
CA LEU A 165 2.25 23.23 0.99
C LEU A 165 1.72 22.36 2.12
N LEU A 166 0.72 21.51 1.87
CA LEU A 166 0.23 20.57 2.88
C LEU A 166 1.34 19.62 3.36
N ARG A 167 2.16 19.08 2.44
CA ARG A 167 3.31 18.23 2.81
C ARG A 167 4.33 18.98 3.67
N GLU A 168 4.66 20.22 3.31
CA GLU A 168 5.58 21.05 4.08
C GLU A 168 5.00 21.46 5.43
N SER A 169 3.70 21.76 5.52
CA SER A 169 3.05 22.02 6.79
C SER A 169 3.07 20.79 7.72
N ALA A 170 2.88 19.58 7.15
CA ALA A 170 2.95 18.33 7.90
C ALA A 170 4.38 18.05 8.40
N ARG A 171 5.40 18.28 7.55
CA ARG A 171 6.81 18.22 7.97
C ARG A 171 7.13 19.22 9.06
N ASN A 172 6.73 20.47 8.89
CA ASN A 172 6.94 21.51 9.89
C ASN A 172 6.24 21.16 11.20
N ALA A 173 5.02 20.62 11.16
CA ALA A 173 4.32 20.15 12.36
C ALA A 173 5.07 19.01 13.06
N GLN A 174 5.61 18.04 12.31
CA GLN A 174 6.43 16.96 12.87
C GLN A 174 7.73 17.48 13.48
N LEU A 175 8.44 18.37 12.78
CA LEU A 175 9.65 19.00 13.29
C LEU A 175 9.36 19.82 14.55
N ILE A 176 8.27 20.58 14.58
CA ILE A 176 7.83 21.31 15.78
C ILE A 176 7.49 20.33 16.90
N ALA A 177 6.84 19.20 16.61
CA ALA A 177 6.56 18.18 17.61
C ALA A 177 7.85 17.54 18.16
N GLN A 178 8.85 17.28 17.32
CA GLN A 178 10.18 16.83 17.73
C GLN A 178 10.91 17.88 18.57
N LEU A 179 10.93 19.14 18.14
CA LEU A 179 11.54 20.22 18.91
C LEU A 179 10.83 20.44 20.25
N ARG A 180 9.50 20.33 20.27
CA ARG A 180 8.70 20.37 21.50
C ARG A 180 8.97 19.16 22.38
N SER A 181 9.17 17.96 21.84
CA SER A 181 9.51 16.79 22.65
C SER A 181 10.91 16.92 23.26
N LEU A 182 11.88 17.46 22.50
CA LEU A 182 13.20 17.79 23.02
C LEU A 182 13.14 18.86 24.13
N LEU A 183 12.31 19.89 23.97
CA LEU A 183 12.11 20.94 24.98
C LEU A 183 11.26 20.49 26.17
N SER A 184 10.28 19.61 25.96
CA SER A 184 9.49 19.04 27.05
C SER A 184 10.31 18.04 27.85
N ALA A 185 11.23 17.31 27.22
CA ALA A 185 12.19 16.45 27.92
C ALA A 185 13.16 17.25 28.81
N SER A 186 13.48 18.51 28.46
CA SER A 186 14.21 19.40 29.37
C SER A 186 13.34 19.96 30.49
N ASN A 187 12.02 20.06 30.29
CA ASN A 187 11.07 20.59 31.28
C ASN A 187 10.41 19.50 32.15
N SER A 188 10.47 18.23 31.77
CA SER A 188 9.88 17.10 32.52
C SER A 188 10.66 16.70 33.78
N SER A 189 11.66 17.48 34.18
CA SER A 189 12.21 17.45 35.55
C SER A 189 11.36 18.27 36.54
N GLN A 190 10.30 18.94 36.08
CA GLN A 190 9.30 19.56 36.94
C GLN A 190 7.93 18.93 36.70
N GLY A 191 7.51 18.09 37.65
CA GLY A 191 6.09 17.79 37.88
C GLY A 191 5.70 16.34 37.69
N GLN A 192 5.85 15.54 38.73
CA GLN A 192 4.85 14.53 39.10
C GLN A 192 4.85 14.31 40.61
N THR A 193 3.88 14.92 41.29
CA THR A 193 3.28 14.36 42.50
C THR A 193 1.83 14.81 42.53
N GLN A 194 0.91 13.90 42.19
CA GLN A 194 -0.40 13.85 42.83
C GLN A 194 -0.94 12.41 42.77
N PRO A 195 -1.37 11.83 43.91
CA PRO A 195 -2.00 10.50 44.00
C PRO A 195 -3.54 10.60 43.82
N PRO A 196 -4.28 9.46 43.81
CA PRO A 196 -5.41 9.22 42.92
C PRO A 196 -6.77 9.65 43.50
N THR A 197 -7.76 9.87 42.63
CA THR A 197 -9.18 9.63 42.95
C THR A 197 -10.01 9.43 41.68
N ALA A 198 -10.83 8.39 41.72
CA ALA A 198 -11.77 7.97 40.68
C ALA A 198 -12.91 8.98 40.47
N THR A 199 -13.53 9.03 39.29
CA THR A 199 -14.87 8.47 38.98
C THR A 199 -15.25 8.82 37.52
N THR A 200 -15.55 7.78 36.73
CA THR A 200 -16.56 7.62 35.65
C THR A 200 -16.92 8.85 34.79
N GLU A 201 -16.74 8.82 33.46
CA GLU A 201 -17.80 8.42 32.52
C GLU A 201 -17.26 7.85 31.18
N ALA A 202 -18.13 7.06 30.55
CA ALA A 202 -17.86 6.09 29.49
C ALA A 202 -18.07 6.61 28.05
N GLY A 203 -17.43 5.92 27.10
CA GLY A 203 -17.69 5.94 25.65
C GLY A 203 -16.74 6.85 24.88
N GLU A 204 -16.01 6.46 23.83
CA GLU A 204 -16.01 5.30 22.94
C GLU A 204 -14.60 5.20 22.31
N SER A 205 -14.07 3.99 22.14
CA SER A 205 -12.93 3.74 21.26
C SER A 205 -13.36 3.96 19.79
N PRO A 206 -12.41 4.28 18.88
CA PRO A 206 -11.80 3.15 18.19
C PRO A 206 -10.29 3.25 17.99
N GLU A 207 -9.71 2.05 18.05
CA GLU A 207 -8.48 1.60 17.45
C GLU A 207 -8.13 2.24 16.10
N ALA A 208 -6.94 2.82 16.03
CA ALA A 208 -6.03 2.62 14.90
C ALA A 208 -4.60 2.68 15.42
N ALA A 209 -4.08 1.51 15.78
CA ALA A 209 -2.66 1.31 16.01
C ALA A 209 -1.89 1.59 14.71
N GLN A 210 -1.26 2.76 14.63
CA GLN A 210 -0.12 2.97 13.76
C GLN A 210 1.10 3.22 14.64
N GLN A 211 1.95 2.21 14.66
CA GLN A 211 3.28 2.21 15.25
C GLN A 211 4.06 3.43 14.74
N GLN A 212 4.13 4.47 15.56
CA GLN A 212 5.18 5.48 15.45
C GLN A 212 6.36 5.00 16.30
N PRO A 213 7.59 4.97 15.75
CA PRO A 213 8.75 4.59 16.52
C PRO A 213 8.91 5.60 17.64
N THR A 214 9.00 5.08 18.86
CA THR A 214 9.41 5.83 20.05
C THR A 214 10.72 6.51 19.73
N SER A 215 10.69 7.81 19.44
CA SER A 215 11.90 8.63 19.55
C SER A 215 12.17 8.75 21.05
N ASP A 216 12.77 7.70 21.59
CA ASP A 216 13.33 7.65 22.94
C ASP A 216 13.98 8.99 23.21
N ASN A 217 13.55 9.64 24.29
CA ASN A 217 14.04 10.94 24.74
C ASN A 217 15.57 11.01 24.59
N SER A 218 16.05 11.64 23.51
CA SER A 218 17.45 11.55 23.09
C SER A 218 18.41 12.17 24.12
N PHE A 219 17.86 13.02 25.00
CA PHE A 219 18.57 13.63 26.11
C PHE A 219 18.18 13.09 27.50
N ALA A 220 17.28 12.10 27.61
CA ALA A 220 17.00 11.46 28.91
C ALA A 220 18.25 10.77 29.46
N PHE A 221 19.12 10.23 28.61
CA PHE A 221 20.42 9.68 29.04
C PHE A 221 21.27 10.70 29.81
N LEU A 222 21.21 11.99 29.47
CA LEU A 222 22.01 13.01 30.17
C LEU A 222 21.47 13.35 31.57
N THR A 223 20.19 13.07 31.84
CA THR A 223 19.55 13.43 33.11
C THR A 223 19.21 12.22 33.98
N SER A 224 18.84 11.08 33.38
CA SER A 224 18.34 9.88 34.07
C SER A 224 19.36 8.75 34.19
N HIS A 225 20.56 8.86 33.60
CA HIS A 225 21.59 7.83 33.73
C HIS A 225 22.21 7.85 35.14
N PRO A 226 22.45 6.69 35.80
CA PRO A 226 22.97 6.63 37.17
C PRO A 226 24.29 7.39 37.37
N ALA A 227 25.15 7.49 36.35
CA ALA A 227 26.36 8.30 36.43
C ALA A 227 26.06 9.81 36.44
N ALA A 228 25.01 10.26 35.75
CA ALA A 228 24.56 11.65 35.77
C ALA A 228 23.90 12.01 37.11
N ILE A 229 23.20 11.07 37.74
CA ILE A 229 22.67 11.21 39.10
C ILE A 229 23.81 11.30 40.12
N ALA A 230 24.83 10.44 40.00
CA ALA A 230 26.00 10.47 40.88
C ALA A 230 26.81 11.77 40.78
N LEU A 231 26.86 12.38 39.59
CA LEU A 231 27.51 13.67 39.34
C LEU A 231 26.55 14.87 39.55
N ASN A 232 25.34 14.61 40.03
CA ASN A 232 24.28 15.59 40.27
C ASN A 232 24.00 16.51 39.07
N VAL A 233 24.09 15.95 37.86
CA VAL A 233 23.97 16.67 36.58
C VAL A 233 22.50 16.95 36.22
N GLY A 234 21.54 16.28 36.88
CA GLY A 234 20.12 16.38 36.47
C GLY A 234 19.05 16.07 37.51
N THR A 235 19.36 15.88 38.79
CA THR A 235 18.33 15.58 39.82
C THR A 235 18.38 16.58 40.96
N ALA A 236 17.33 17.39 41.07
CA ALA A 236 17.12 18.31 42.18
C ALA A 236 17.17 17.56 43.52
N SER A 237 18.15 17.92 44.34
CA SER A 237 18.00 17.80 45.79
C SER A 237 16.86 18.73 46.16
N GLU A 238 15.73 18.16 46.56
CA GLU A 238 14.60 18.88 47.16
C GLU A 238 15.11 19.68 48.35
N THR A 239 15.27 21.00 48.18
CA THR A 239 15.20 22.02 49.22
C THR A 239 15.53 23.37 48.59
N SER A 240 14.67 24.36 48.84
CA SER A 240 14.72 25.76 48.36
C SER A 240 14.23 26.01 46.92
N THR A 241 12.93 26.26 46.84
CA THR A 241 12.31 27.14 45.85
C THR A 241 12.94 28.54 45.96
N ASP A 242 13.52 29.04 44.86
CA ASP A 242 13.81 30.46 44.53
C ASP A 242 15.21 30.76 43.96
N ASN A 243 15.77 29.91 43.08
CA ASN A 243 16.84 30.37 42.18
C ASN A 243 16.81 29.73 40.78
N PRO A 244 16.72 30.52 39.68
CA PRO A 244 16.74 30.03 38.30
C PRO A 244 18.14 29.72 37.76
N THR A 245 19.16 29.56 38.62
CA THR A 245 20.58 29.43 38.23
C THR A 245 21.24 28.16 38.74
N HIS A 246 20.53 27.02 38.76
CA HIS A 246 21.19 25.74 39.00
C HIS A 246 22.00 25.33 37.76
N ARG A 247 23.31 25.66 37.75
CA ARG A 247 24.29 25.19 36.77
C ARG A 247 25.24 24.17 37.43
N PRO A 248 24.77 22.98 37.83
CA PRO A 248 25.57 22.04 38.62
C PRO A 248 26.87 21.63 37.92
N ILE A 249 26.87 21.53 36.58
CA ILE A 249 28.09 21.26 35.81
C ILE A 249 29.08 22.44 35.92
N THR A 250 28.62 23.68 35.79
CA THR A 250 29.50 24.86 35.88
C THR A 250 30.08 25.01 37.28
N ASP A 251 29.29 24.72 38.31
CA ASP A 251 29.72 24.82 39.71
C ASP A 251 30.67 23.68 40.09
N THR A 252 30.41 22.44 39.66
CA THR A 252 31.32 21.30 39.88
C THR A 252 32.62 21.43 39.09
N THR A 253 32.56 21.88 37.84
CA THR A 253 33.77 22.12 37.02
C THR A 253 34.58 23.29 37.56
N SER A 254 33.96 24.40 37.98
CA SER A 254 34.70 25.49 38.62
C SER A 254 35.28 25.09 39.98
N PHE A 255 34.57 24.31 40.79
CA PHE A 255 35.09 23.77 42.05
C PHE A 255 36.29 22.84 41.80
N THR A 256 36.18 21.85 40.92
CA THR A 256 37.30 20.94 40.62
C THR A 256 38.51 21.68 40.06
N LEU A 257 38.29 22.68 39.20
CA LEU A 257 39.36 23.54 38.68
C LEU A 257 40.00 24.36 39.81
N SER A 258 39.22 24.84 40.79
CA SER A 258 39.76 25.53 41.98
C SER A 258 40.54 24.62 42.94
N GLN A 259 40.23 23.32 42.98
CA GLN A 259 40.93 22.35 43.83
C GLN A 259 42.23 21.81 43.21
N LEU A 260 42.39 21.86 41.88
CA LEU A 260 43.59 21.39 41.18
C LEU A 260 44.90 22.05 41.64
N PRO A 261 44.97 23.38 41.85
CA PRO A 261 46.16 24.03 42.42
C PRO A 261 46.50 23.54 43.82
N HIS A 262 45.50 23.28 44.67
CA HIS A 262 45.69 22.77 46.02
C HIS A 262 46.26 21.35 46.01
N LEU A 263 45.71 20.47 45.16
CA LEU A 263 46.26 19.13 44.96
C LEU A 263 47.67 19.16 44.38
N ARG A 264 47.97 20.07 43.44
CA ARG A 264 49.34 20.24 42.93
C ARG A 264 50.31 20.65 44.02
N SER A 265 49.90 21.55 44.92
CA SER A 265 50.73 21.95 46.06
C SER A 265 50.96 20.80 47.05
N LEU A 266 49.93 20.00 47.30
CA LEU A 266 50.01 18.84 48.19
C LEU A 266 50.88 17.74 47.57
N LEU A 267 50.75 17.49 46.26
CA LEU A 267 51.60 16.55 45.54
C LEU A 267 53.05 17.02 45.50
N ALA A 268 53.31 18.31 45.31
CA ALA A 268 54.66 18.88 45.43
C ALA A 268 55.25 18.69 46.85
N SER A 269 54.42 18.69 47.90
CA SER A 269 54.85 18.42 49.28
C SER A 269 55.04 16.94 49.61
N VAL A 270 54.26 16.05 48.99
CA VAL A 270 54.30 14.60 49.24
C VAL A 270 55.33 13.91 48.35
N HIS A 271 55.57 14.40 47.14
CA HIS A 271 56.58 13.87 46.20
C HIS A 271 57.98 13.70 46.85
N PRO A 272 58.54 14.65 47.61
CA PRO A 272 59.82 14.44 48.28
C PRO A 272 59.73 13.38 49.40
N SER A 273 58.59 13.25 50.08
CA SER A 273 58.39 12.21 51.11
C SER A 273 58.24 10.80 50.52
N LEU A 274 57.62 10.68 49.35
CA LEU A 274 57.55 9.42 48.60
C LEU A 274 58.88 9.10 47.93
N ALA A 275 59.63 10.08 47.41
CA ALA A 275 60.96 9.86 46.88
C ALA A 275 61.93 9.32 47.95
N MET A 276 61.78 9.76 49.21
CA MET A 276 62.53 9.19 50.34
C MET A 276 62.13 7.73 50.63
N LEU A 277 60.85 7.35 50.50
CA LEU A 277 60.41 5.96 50.68
C LEU A 277 60.71 5.06 49.47
N SER A 278 60.55 5.57 48.25
CA SER A 278 60.75 4.84 47.00
C SER A 278 62.23 4.61 46.72
N ALA A 279 63.11 5.54 47.08
CA ALA A 279 64.56 5.31 47.02
C ALA A 279 64.99 4.12 47.90
N THR A 280 64.20 3.77 48.92
CA THR A 280 64.46 2.63 49.80
C THR A 280 63.90 1.31 49.23
N THR A 281 62.94 1.35 48.31
CA THR A 281 62.24 0.17 47.76
C THR A 281 62.52 -0.12 46.28
N ALA A 282 62.98 0.84 45.49
CA ALA A 282 63.22 0.70 44.05
C ALA A 282 64.52 -0.03 43.68
N ALA A 283 65.43 -0.26 44.64
CA ALA A 283 66.71 -0.90 44.36
C ALA A 283 66.63 -2.42 44.06
N THR A 284 65.46 -3.05 44.14
CA THR A 284 65.35 -4.53 44.06
C THR A 284 64.38 -5.08 43.02
N LEU A 285 63.67 -4.26 42.22
CA LEU A 285 62.53 -4.77 41.42
C LEU A 285 62.62 -4.58 39.90
N ASP A 286 63.54 -3.78 39.37
CA ASP A 286 63.50 -3.38 37.95
C ASP A 286 64.10 -4.40 36.96
N SER A 287 64.73 -5.50 37.40
CA SER A 287 65.32 -6.49 36.47
C SER A 287 64.43 -7.70 36.13
N VAL A 288 63.47 -8.03 36.98
CA VAL A 288 62.66 -9.27 36.87
C VAL A 288 61.43 -9.17 35.94
N PRO A 289 60.72 -8.03 35.79
CA PRO A 289 59.46 -8.01 35.04
C PRO A 289 59.66 -8.07 33.51
N ASP A 290 60.76 -7.50 33.00
CA ASP A 290 61.00 -7.40 31.55
C ASP A 290 61.46 -8.73 30.94
N GLU A 291 62.32 -9.48 31.64
CA GLU A 291 62.73 -10.83 31.19
C GLU A 291 61.55 -11.80 31.15
N ARG A 292 60.66 -11.74 32.14
CA ARG A 292 59.46 -12.58 32.19
C ARG A 292 58.47 -12.23 31.08
N ARG A 293 58.33 -10.95 30.74
CA ARG A 293 57.43 -10.49 29.67
C ARG A 293 57.90 -10.98 28.30
N LEU A 294 59.20 -10.85 28.01
CA LEU A 294 59.80 -11.36 26.77
C LEU A 294 59.74 -12.89 26.68
N TYR A 295 59.89 -13.58 27.81
CA TYR A 295 59.73 -15.04 27.86
C TYR A 295 58.28 -15.47 27.57
N ILE A 296 57.29 -14.80 28.16
CA ILE A 296 55.87 -15.10 27.92
C ILE A 296 55.53 -14.85 26.45
N GLU A 297 55.96 -13.72 25.88
CA GLU A 297 55.70 -13.36 24.48
C GLU A 297 56.32 -14.34 23.47
N THR A 298 57.54 -14.82 23.75
CA THR A 298 58.20 -15.83 22.89
C THR A 298 57.52 -17.20 22.99
N GLN A 299 57.07 -17.63 24.17
CA GLN A 299 56.36 -18.90 24.33
C GLN A 299 54.95 -18.86 23.75
N THR A 300 54.21 -17.75 23.92
CA THR A 300 52.88 -17.60 23.32
C THR A 300 52.96 -17.57 21.79
N LYS A 301 53.96 -16.88 21.22
CA LYS A 301 54.22 -16.91 19.78
C LYS A 301 54.48 -18.33 19.26
N ARG A 302 55.34 -19.09 19.95
CA ARG A 302 55.66 -20.48 19.57
C ARG A 302 54.44 -21.40 19.67
N HIS A 303 53.62 -21.24 20.71
CA HIS A 303 52.43 -22.06 20.91
C HIS A 303 51.37 -21.81 19.82
N LEU A 304 51.16 -20.55 19.43
CA LEU A 304 50.22 -20.17 18.36
C LEU A 304 50.68 -20.71 16.98
N GLN A 305 51.98 -20.68 16.70
CA GLN A 305 52.53 -21.25 15.47
C GLN A 305 52.34 -22.78 15.39
N VAL A 306 52.51 -23.50 16.51
CA VAL A 306 52.46 -24.98 16.52
C VAL A 306 51.03 -25.52 16.54
N THR A 307 50.11 -24.89 17.29
CA THR A 307 48.76 -25.44 17.51
C THR A 307 47.72 -24.95 16.52
N GLN A 308 47.85 -23.72 16.03
CA GLN A 308 46.88 -23.10 15.12
C GLN A 308 47.39 -22.94 13.68
N GLY A 309 48.67 -23.26 13.40
CA GLY A 309 49.24 -23.19 12.06
C GLY A 309 49.37 -21.76 11.51
N LEU A 310 49.35 -20.75 12.38
CA LEU A 310 49.43 -19.34 12.00
C LEU A 310 50.90 -18.90 11.91
N GLU A 311 51.33 -18.43 10.74
CA GLU A 311 52.64 -17.78 10.59
C GLU A 311 52.58 -16.33 11.09
N LEU A 312 53.15 -16.09 12.26
CA LEU A 312 53.29 -14.75 12.84
C LEU A 312 54.60 -14.09 12.40
N GLY A 313 54.52 -12.87 11.86
CA GLY A 313 55.67 -12.05 11.47
C GLY A 313 56.60 -11.69 12.64
N ILE A 314 57.71 -11.01 12.35
CA ILE A 314 58.73 -10.62 13.36
C ILE A 314 58.11 -9.73 14.47
N GLN A 315 57.04 -9.00 14.16
CA GLN A 315 56.33 -8.09 15.07
C GLN A 315 54.95 -8.60 15.53
N GLY A 316 54.63 -9.89 15.36
CA GLY A 316 53.38 -10.48 15.90
C GLY A 316 52.11 -10.25 15.07
N GLU A 317 52.26 -9.80 13.82
CA GLU A 317 51.17 -9.70 12.85
C GLU A 317 50.75 -11.09 12.33
N VAL A 318 49.43 -11.32 12.25
CA VAL A 318 48.84 -12.55 11.73
C VAL A 318 48.87 -12.49 10.20
N ARG A 319 49.65 -13.38 9.58
CA ARG A 319 49.71 -13.44 8.13
C ARG A 319 48.59 -14.33 7.62
N ASP A 320 47.44 -13.72 7.35
CA ASP A 320 46.26 -14.42 6.81
C ASP A 320 46.51 -14.87 5.37
N GLY A 321 46.25 -16.15 5.13
CA GLY A 321 46.65 -16.89 3.93
C GLY A 321 45.89 -16.52 2.66
N GLU A 322 46.42 -15.55 1.92
CA GLU A 322 46.21 -15.47 0.47
C GLU A 322 47.40 -16.10 -0.26
N TRP A 323 47.09 -17.18 -0.97
CA TRP A 323 47.97 -18.18 -1.58
C TRP A 323 49.02 -17.64 -2.55
N GLN A 324 50.29 -18.04 -2.39
CA GLN A 324 51.24 -18.17 -3.50
C GLN A 324 52.07 -19.46 -3.36
N GLY A 325 51.95 -20.28 -4.40
CA GLY A 325 52.80 -21.37 -4.89
C GLY A 325 53.95 -21.93 -4.03
N SER A 326 54.01 -23.27 -4.05
CA SER A 326 55.00 -24.19 -3.45
C SER A 326 54.85 -24.40 -1.94
N GLY A 327 54.65 -25.66 -1.56
CA GLY A 327 54.27 -26.08 -0.22
C GLY A 327 55.24 -25.70 0.89
N LEU A 328 54.80 -25.93 2.13
CA LEU A 328 55.52 -25.77 3.39
C LEU A 328 57.04 -25.78 3.19
N ARG A 329 57.68 -24.61 3.30
CA ARG A 329 59.14 -24.54 3.43
C ARG A 329 59.46 -25.24 4.75
N PRO A 330 60.16 -26.39 4.74
CA PRO A 330 60.58 -27.00 5.98
C PRO A 330 61.48 -26.00 6.71
N GLY A 331 61.29 -25.82 8.01
CA GLY A 331 62.18 -24.95 8.80
C GLY A 331 63.63 -25.40 8.63
N GLU A 332 64.59 -24.48 8.73
CA GLU A 332 66.01 -24.75 8.48
C GLU A 332 66.54 -25.97 9.27
N SER A 333 65.98 -26.25 10.44
CA SER A 333 66.26 -27.47 11.22
C SER A 333 65.73 -28.75 10.57
N GLN A 334 64.51 -28.75 10.03
CA GLN A 334 63.97 -29.90 9.28
C GLN A 334 64.68 -30.12 7.96
N VAL A 335 65.15 -29.05 7.28
CA VAL A 335 65.98 -29.19 6.07
C VAL A 335 67.33 -29.80 6.41
N ARG A 336 67.97 -29.42 7.54
CA ARG A 336 69.18 -30.08 8.03
C ARG A 336 68.97 -31.55 8.38
N ASP A 337 67.87 -31.87 9.03
CA ASP A 337 67.55 -33.25 9.42
C ASP A 337 67.23 -34.11 8.18
N LEU A 338 66.55 -33.53 7.17
CA LEU A 338 66.31 -34.17 5.88
C LEU A 338 67.58 -34.28 5.03
N GLU A 339 68.48 -33.29 5.03
CA GLU A 339 69.80 -33.40 4.39
C GLU A 339 70.66 -34.49 5.02
N MET A 340 70.58 -34.65 6.35
CA MET A 340 71.22 -35.77 7.04
C MET A 340 70.64 -37.11 6.59
N VAL A 341 69.31 -37.23 6.49
CA VAL A 341 68.63 -38.46 6.05
C VAL A 341 68.82 -38.73 4.55
N VAL A 342 68.81 -37.71 3.71
CA VAL A 342 69.06 -37.82 2.26
C VAL A 342 70.53 -38.13 1.99
N GLY A 343 71.47 -37.61 2.78
CA GLY A 343 72.87 -38.04 2.77
C GLY A 343 73.04 -39.52 3.14
N ILE A 344 72.13 -40.06 3.97
CA ILE A 344 72.12 -41.48 4.36
C ILE A 344 71.41 -42.37 3.31
N VAL A 345 70.46 -41.83 2.52
CA VAL A 345 69.60 -42.59 1.58
C VAL A 345 70.00 -42.45 0.10
N GLY A 346 70.60 -41.33 -0.31
CA GLY A 346 70.90 -41.01 -1.72
C GLY A 346 72.14 -41.68 -2.33
N GLY A 347 72.79 -42.58 -1.60
CA GLY A 347 73.97 -43.32 -2.06
C GLY A 347 73.65 -44.72 -2.61
N ARG A 348 72.77 -44.87 -3.62
CA ARG A 348 72.65 -46.11 -4.44
C ARG A 348 71.60 -46.01 -5.56
N GLY A 349 71.99 -46.18 -6.83
CA GLY A 349 71.08 -46.71 -7.88
C GLY A 349 71.15 -46.04 -9.24
N ASP A 350 71.88 -46.69 -10.15
CA ASP A 350 72.19 -46.37 -11.55
C ASP A 350 71.18 -46.99 -12.55
N ALA A 351 71.19 -46.44 -13.77
CA ALA A 351 70.85 -47.02 -15.09
C ALA A 351 69.42 -46.97 -15.69
N GLY A 352 69.38 -46.36 -16.90
CA GLY A 352 68.50 -46.68 -18.05
C GLY A 352 67.42 -45.62 -18.36
N GLU A 353 67.13 -45.19 -19.59
CA GLU A 353 67.50 -45.61 -20.95
C GLU A 353 66.74 -44.70 -21.97
N GLY A 354 67.36 -44.37 -23.12
CA GLY A 354 66.72 -44.02 -24.42
C GLY A 354 65.95 -42.69 -24.55
N GLY A 355 65.97 -41.92 -25.65
CA GLY A 355 66.47 -42.10 -27.00
C GLY A 355 66.15 -40.83 -27.83
N LYS A 356 66.90 -40.67 -28.93
CA LYS A 356 67.11 -39.50 -29.81
C LYS A 356 65.90 -39.02 -30.64
N GLY A 357 65.97 -37.76 -31.13
CA GLY A 357 65.39 -37.36 -32.43
C GLY A 357 65.22 -35.85 -32.74
N ASN A 358 66.16 -35.29 -33.52
CA ASN A 358 66.17 -34.11 -34.43
C ASN A 358 65.48 -32.76 -34.06
N GLU A 359 66.17 -31.62 -34.04
CA GLU A 359 66.72 -30.81 -35.16
C GLU A 359 65.66 -30.32 -36.17
N MET A 360 65.32 -29.02 -36.12
CA MET A 360 65.85 -27.95 -37.00
C MET A 360 64.77 -26.90 -37.33
N GLU A 361 65.12 -25.62 -37.12
CA GLU A 361 64.69 -24.42 -37.87
C GLU A 361 63.17 -24.09 -37.95
N ARG A 362 62.70 -22.85 -38.00
CA ARG A 362 63.17 -21.46 -37.89
C ARG A 362 61.88 -20.65 -38.12
N MET A 363 61.85 -19.42 -37.60
CA MET A 363 60.91 -18.34 -37.94
C MET A 363 59.50 -18.50 -37.35
N ASP A 364 59.18 -17.76 -36.29
CA ASP A 364 58.78 -16.34 -36.31
C ASP A 364 57.32 -16.22 -36.78
N GLU A 365 56.40 -16.37 -35.82
CA GLU A 365 54.99 -16.02 -35.97
C GLU A 365 54.69 -14.82 -35.09
N GLY A 366 54.21 -13.77 -35.73
CA GLY A 366 53.43 -12.74 -35.10
C GLY A 366 52.00 -13.21 -34.83
N GLU A 367 51.49 -12.61 -33.76
CA GLU A 367 50.10 -12.54 -33.27
C GLU A 367 49.49 -13.77 -32.60
#